data_AF-X1UK10-F1
#
_entry.id   AF-X1UK10-F1
#
_cell.length_a   1.000
_cell.length_b   1.000
_cell.length_c   1.000
_cell.angle_alpha   90.00
_cell.angle_beta   90.00
_cell.angle_gamma   90.00
#
_symmetry.space_group_name_H-M   'P 1'
#
loop_
_entity.id
_entity.type
_entity.pdbx_description
1 polymer ?
#
loop_
_entity_poly.entity_id
_entity_poly.type
_entity_poly.pdbx_seq_one_letter_code
_entity_poly.pdbx_strand_id
1 'polypeptide(L)'
;MEFKEKAIDLGLRKEEPDLDISLRPKFFKEFIGQENIRKNFNIYISAARKRKEPIDHILLYGPPGLGKTTLAYIISNEMGVNIKMTSGPVIERAGDLAAIITNLQENDVLFIDEIHRLNRAVEEIL
;
A
#
# COMPACT_ATOMS: atom_id res chain seq x y z
N MET A 1 20.02 -11.99 33.98
CA MET A 1 19.06 -12.65 33.08
C MET A 1 18.65 -11.60 32.07
N GLU A 2 19.35 -11.54 30.94
CA GLU A 2 19.20 -10.50 29.92
C GLU A 2 18.02 -10.87 29.01
N PHE A 3 16.95 -10.08 29.07
CA PHE A 3 15.87 -10.13 28.09
C PHE A 3 16.36 -9.49 26.79
N LYS A 4 16.80 -10.31 25.84
CA LYS A 4 16.97 -9.86 24.45
C LYS A 4 15.59 -9.60 23.86
N GLU A 5 15.26 -8.34 23.62
CA GLU A 5 14.22 -7.96 22.65
C GLU A 5 14.56 -8.63 21.32
N LYS A 6 13.78 -9.65 20.94
CA LYS A 6 13.73 -10.09 19.55
C LYS A 6 13.06 -8.95 18.78
N ALA A 7 13.85 -8.11 18.13
CA ALA A 7 13.35 -7.27 17.06
C ALA A 7 12.65 -8.19 16.05
N ILE A 8 11.34 -8.06 15.95
CA ILE A 8 10.53 -8.75 14.95
C ILE A 8 10.89 -8.06 13.64
N ASP A 9 11.61 -8.75 12.75
CA ASP A 9 11.87 -8.25 11.41
C ASP A 9 10.55 -8.30 10.64
N LEU A 10 9.81 -7.19 10.68
CA LEU A 10 8.47 -7.06 10.09
C LEU A 10 8.47 -7.10 8.55
N GLY A 11 9.62 -7.33 7.91
CA GLY A 11 9.77 -7.35 6.46
C GLY A 11 9.34 -6.04 5.79
N LEU A 12 9.22 -4.95 6.57
CA LEU A 12 8.95 -3.62 6.06
C LEU A 12 10.13 -3.27 5.15
N ARG A 13 9.88 -3.19 3.84
CA ARG A 13 10.91 -2.83 2.87
C ARG A 13 11.48 -1.48 3.27
N LYS A 14 12.73 -1.46 3.74
CA LYS A 14 13.53 -0.22 3.80
C LYS A 14 13.66 0.29 2.37
N GLU A 15 13.35 1.56 2.18
CA GLU A 15 13.52 2.26 0.91
C GLU A 15 15.01 2.33 0.56
N GLU A 16 15.56 1.28 -0.06
CA GLU A 16 16.75 1.45 -0.87
C GLU A 16 16.36 2.35 -2.05
N PRO A 17 17.14 3.40 -2.37
CA PRO A 17 16.86 4.28 -3.49
C PRO A 17 17.16 3.51 -4.78
N ASP A 18 16.23 2.65 -5.16
CA ASP A 18 16.23 1.97 -6.43
C ASP A 18 16.12 3.05 -7.51
N LEU A 19 17.08 3.12 -8.44
CA LEU A 19 17.05 4.07 -9.56
C LEU A 19 15.70 4.03 -10.30
N ASP A 20 15.03 2.87 -10.25
CA ASP A 20 13.71 2.58 -10.78
C ASP A 20 12.57 3.41 -10.14
N ILE A 21 12.71 3.84 -8.88
CA ILE A 21 11.72 4.70 -8.20
C ILE A 21 11.64 6.08 -8.87
N SER A 22 12.78 6.60 -9.35
CA SER A 22 12.82 7.93 -10.00
C SER A 22 12.07 7.98 -11.33
N LEU A 23 11.93 6.82 -12.00
CA LEU A 23 11.24 6.68 -13.29
C LEU A 23 9.73 6.43 -13.11
N ARG A 24 9.28 6.05 -11.92
CA ARG A 24 7.86 5.80 -11.67
C ARG A 24 7.08 7.12 -11.65
N PRO A 25 5.96 7.21 -12.39
CA PRO A 25 5.01 8.31 -12.27
C PRO A 25 4.64 8.57 -10.82
N LYS A 26 4.71 9.83 -10.39
CA LYS A 26 4.34 10.25 -9.02
C LYS A 26 2.88 10.64 -8.93
N PHE A 27 2.32 11.15 -10.02
CA PHE A 27 0.94 11.64 -10.11
C PHE A 27 0.19 11.03 -11.30
N PHE A 28 -1.14 11.07 -11.27
CA PHE A 28 -1.95 10.51 -12.38
C PHE A 28 -1.70 11.19 -13.72
N LYS A 29 -1.26 12.45 -13.72
CA LYS A 29 -0.89 13.20 -14.94
C LYS A 29 0.30 12.58 -15.68
N GLU A 30 1.16 11.85 -14.97
CA GLU A 30 2.37 11.19 -15.49
C GLU A 30 2.10 9.71 -15.83
N PHE A 31 0.95 9.17 -15.40
CA PHE A 31 0.58 7.78 -15.65
C PHE A 31 -0.01 7.61 -17.04
N ILE A 32 0.76 7.01 -17.94
CA ILE A 32 0.40 6.83 -19.35
C ILE A 32 -0.54 5.63 -19.51
N GLY A 33 -1.65 5.84 -20.24
CA GLY A 33 -2.67 4.82 -20.48
C GLY A 33 -3.65 4.66 -19.32
N GLN A 34 -4.44 3.58 -19.36
CA GLN A 34 -5.44 3.25 -18.33
C GLN A 34 -6.42 4.41 -18.03
N GLU A 35 -6.87 5.12 -19.08
CA GLU A 35 -7.68 6.35 -18.95
C GLU A 35 -8.94 6.18 -18.10
N ASN A 36 -9.62 5.03 -18.23
CA ASN A 36 -10.80 4.72 -17.41
C ASN A 36 -10.45 4.61 -15.92
N ILE A 37 -9.34 3.96 -15.59
CA ILE A 37 -8.85 3.81 -14.22
C ILE A 37 -8.49 5.18 -13.64
N ARG A 38 -7.73 5.99 -14.40
CA ARG A 38 -7.36 7.36 -14.01
C ARG A 38 -8.60 8.22 -13.74
N LYS A 39 -9.59 8.18 -14.63
CA LYS A 39 -10.84 8.94 -14.48
C LYS A 39 -11.59 8.53 -13.21
N ASN A 40 -11.72 7.23 -12.95
CA ASN A 40 -12.41 6.73 -11.76
C ASN A 40 -11.68 7.13 -10.48
N PHE A 41 -10.36 6.92 -10.39
CA PHE A 41 -9.59 7.32 -9.21
C PHE A 41 -9.63 8.82 -8.95
N ASN A 42 -9.57 9.66 -9.99
CA ASN A 42 -9.70 11.11 -9.82
C ASN A 42 -11.03 11.49 -9.16
N ILE A 43 -12.12 10.81 -9.50
CA ILE A 43 -13.44 11.03 -8.87
C ILE A 43 -13.41 10.60 -7.40
N TYR A 44 -12.92 9.39 -7.11
CA TYR A 44 -12.87 8.85 -5.74
C TYR A 44 -11.98 9.68 -4.82
N ILE A 45 -10.76 10.00 -5.25
CA ILE A 45 -9.80 10.82 -4.50
C ILE A 45 -10.37 12.21 -4.26
N SER A 46 -10.94 12.84 -5.29
CA SER A 46 -11.55 14.18 -5.14
C SER A 46 -12.70 14.16 -4.12
N ALA A 47 -13.49 13.09 -4.10
CA ALA A 47 -14.59 12.93 -3.16
C ALA A 47 -14.08 12.72 -1.72
N ALA A 48 -13.13 11.81 -1.51
CA ALA A 48 -12.52 11.54 -0.22
C ALA A 48 -11.85 12.80 0.36
N ARG A 49 -11.07 13.52 -0.46
CA ARG A 49 -10.41 14.78 -0.05
C ARG A 49 -11.40 15.87 0.32
N LYS A 50 -12.52 16.01 -0.40
CA LYS A 50 -13.58 16.98 -0.05
C LYS A 50 -14.21 16.66 1.31
N ARG A 51 -14.36 15.38 1.64
CA ARG A 51 -14.89 14.93 2.93
C ARG A 51 -13.86 14.89 4.06
N LYS A 52 -12.56 15.02 3.73
CA LYS A 52 -11.43 14.84 4.66
C LYS A 52 -11.44 13.45 5.30
N GLU A 53 -11.74 12.45 4.47
CA GLU A 53 -11.79 11.04 4.85
C GLU A 53 -10.71 10.25 4.11
N PRO A 54 -10.32 9.07 4.61
CA PRO A 54 -9.47 8.16 3.85
C PRO A 54 -10.20 7.73 2.57
N ILE A 55 -9.40 7.35 1.56
CA ILE A 55 -9.96 6.68 0.39
C ILE A 55 -10.47 5.29 0.77
N ASP A 56 -11.56 4.85 0.17
CA ASP A 56 -12.08 3.50 0.35
C ASP A 56 -11.04 2.43 0.00
N HIS A 57 -11.20 1.23 0.53
CA HIS A 57 -10.30 0.11 0.22
C HIS A 57 -10.35 -0.27 -1.25
N ILE A 58 -9.18 -0.49 -1.85
CA ILE A 58 -9.00 -0.70 -3.28
C ILE A 58 -8.30 -2.02 -3.53
N LEU A 59 -8.88 -2.84 -4.41
CA LEU A 59 -8.24 -4.03 -4.93
C LEU A 59 -7.69 -3.76 -6.33
N LEU A 60 -6.36 -3.83 -6.48
CA LEU A 60 -5.69 -3.74 -7.77
C LEU A 60 -5.37 -5.16 -8.29
N TYR A 61 -6.05 -5.58 -9.36
CA TYR A 61 -5.85 -6.89 -9.97
C TYR A 61 -5.33 -6.77 -11.41
N GLY A 62 -4.41 -7.66 -11.78
CA GLY A 62 -3.90 -7.79 -13.14
C GLY A 62 -2.53 -8.44 -13.21
N PRO A 63 -2.04 -8.80 -14.40
CA PRO A 63 -0.69 -9.33 -14.64
C PRO A 63 0.44 -8.49 -13.98
N PRO A 64 1.61 -9.10 -13.69
CA PRO A 64 2.79 -8.37 -13.26
C PRO A 64 3.22 -7.32 -14.31
N GLY A 65 3.79 -6.20 -13.86
CA GLY A 65 4.29 -5.14 -14.75
C GLY A 65 3.25 -4.10 -15.21
N LEU A 66 1.97 -4.21 -14.85
CA LEU A 66 0.93 -3.25 -15.23
C LEU A 66 0.85 -2.00 -14.34
N GLY A 67 1.85 -1.75 -13.49
CA GLY A 67 1.90 -0.54 -12.66
C GLY A 67 1.00 -0.56 -11.43
N LYS A 68 0.60 -1.74 -10.90
CA LYS A 68 -0.19 -1.83 -9.65
C LYS A 68 0.50 -1.14 -8.47
N THR A 69 1.78 -1.45 -8.26
CA THR A 69 2.62 -0.81 -7.24
C THR A 69 2.73 0.70 -7.49
N THR A 70 2.95 1.10 -8.75
CA THR A 70 2.98 2.52 -9.14
C THR A 70 1.66 3.23 -8.81
N LEU A 71 0.51 2.61 -9.07
CA LEU A 71 -0.80 3.17 -8.75
C LEU A 71 -0.97 3.40 -7.25
N ALA A 72 -0.48 2.49 -6.39
CA ALA A 72 -0.54 2.69 -4.94
C ALA A 72 0.27 3.93 -4.49
N TYR A 73 1.46 4.13 -5.04
CA TYR A 73 2.26 5.34 -4.82
C TYR A 73 1.56 6.60 -5.35
N ILE A 74 0.96 6.54 -6.55
CA ILE A 74 0.19 7.67 -7.08
C ILE A 74 -0.98 8.01 -6.15
N ILE A 75 -1.73 7.02 -5.68
CA ILE A 75 -2.89 7.24 -4.80
C ILE A 75 -2.46 7.93 -3.49
N SER A 76 -1.39 7.45 -2.85
CA SER A 76 -0.87 8.09 -1.62
C SER A 76 -0.39 9.52 -1.85
N ASN A 77 0.32 9.78 -2.97
CA ASN A 77 0.74 11.14 -3.34
C ASN A 77 -0.44 12.08 -3.62
N GLU A 78 -1.47 11.61 -4.33
CA GLU A 78 -2.67 12.40 -4.66
C GLU A 78 -3.53 12.68 -3.41
N MET A 79 -3.50 11.79 -2.42
CA MET A 79 -4.12 11.95 -1.10
C MET A 79 -3.25 12.78 -0.14
N GLY A 80 -1.95 12.91 -0.40
CA GLY A 80 -1.00 13.64 0.45
C GLY A 80 -0.71 12.95 1.78
N VAL A 81 -0.67 11.61 1.78
CA VAL A 81 -0.50 10.76 2.97
C VAL A 81 0.69 9.81 2.80
N ASN A 82 1.17 9.20 3.89
CA ASN A 82 2.24 8.22 3.76
C ASN A 82 1.71 6.90 3.17
N ILE A 83 2.62 6.10 2.64
CA ILE A 83 2.35 4.74 2.19
C ILE A 83 3.25 3.77 2.94
N LYS A 84 2.66 2.71 3.47
CA LYS A 84 3.36 1.58 4.09
C LYS A 84 3.24 0.38 3.18
N MET A 85 4.38 -0.14 2.76
CA MET A 85 4.49 -1.26 1.82
C MET A 85 4.76 -2.56 2.56
N THR A 86 4.02 -3.60 2.19
CA THR A 86 4.29 -4.99 2.61
C THR A 86 3.85 -5.95 1.50
N SER A 87 3.97 -7.25 1.72
CA SER A 87 3.44 -8.26 0.81
C SER A 87 2.76 -9.39 1.57
N GLY A 88 1.80 -10.05 0.93
CA GLY A 88 1.08 -11.19 1.48
C GLY A 88 2.01 -12.26 2.07
N PRO A 89 3.08 -12.69 1.38
CA PRO A 89 4.02 -13.69 1.90
C PRO A 89 4.81 -13.26 3.14
N VAL A 90 4.97 -11.97 3.39
CA VAL A 90 5.69 -11.45 4.57
C VAL A 90 4.81 -11.53 5.82
N ILE A 91 3.48 -11.56 5.67
CA ILE A 91 2.53 -11.58 6.76
C ILE A 91 2.18 -13.05 7.07
N GLU A 92 2.90 -13.64 8.02
CA GLU A 92 2.74 -15.04 8.36
C GLU A 92 1.63 -15.27 9.39
N ARG A 93 1.46 -14.32 10.31
CA ARG A 93 0.57 -14.44 11.48
C ARG A 93 -0.27 -13.19 11.69
N ALA A 94 -1.41 -13.37 12.36
CA ALA A 94 -2.32 -12.30 12.74
C ALA A 94 -1.63 -11.11 13.44
N GLY A 95 -0.66 -11.42 14.31
CA GLY A 95 0.11 -10.43 15.04
C GLY A 95 0.94 -9.51 14.15
N ASP A 96 1.41 -10.00 12.99
CA ASP A 96 2.22 -9.21 12.08
C ASP A 96 1.37 -8.12 11.41
N LEU A 97 0.16 -8.49 10.95
CA LEU A 97 -0.80 -7.54 10.40
C LEU A 97 -1.26 -6.54 11.47
N ALA A 98 -1.56 -7.01 12.68
CA ALA A 98 -1.94 -6.14 13.79
C ALA A 98 -0.83 -5.13 14.13
N ALA A 99 0.43 -5.56 14.13
CA ALA A 99 1.59 -4.68 14.33
C ALA A 99 1.75 -3.65 13.21
N ILE A 100 1.44 -4.00 11.96
CA ILE A 100 1.46 -3.06 10.84
C ILE A 100 0.37 -2.00 11.02
N ILE A 101 -0.88 -2.42 11.27
CA ILE A 101 -2.06 -1.54 11.42
C ILE A 101 -1.90 -0.59 12.60
N THR A 102 -1.45 -1.08 13.75
CA THR A 102 -1.23 -0.25 14.95
C THR A 102 -0.17 0.83 14.77
N ASN A 103 0.72 0.66 13.78
CA ASN A 103 1.75 1.64 13.43
C ASN A 103 1.38 2.53 12.23
N LEU A 104 0.15 2.46 11.72
CA LEU A 104 -0.32 3.38 10.68
C LEU A 104 -0.73 4.72 11.30
N GLN A 105 -0.40 5.81 10.62
CA GLN A 105 -0.96 7.11 10.95
C GLN A 105 -2.35 7.26 10.35
N GLU A 106 -3.09 8.26 10.82
CA GLU A 106 -4.41 8.57 10.28
C GLU A 106 -4.33 8.84 8.77
N ASN A 107 -5.18 8.16 8.00
CA ASN A 107 -5.26 8.22 6.53
C ASN A 107 -4.07 7.64 5.75
N ASP A 108 -3.08 7.01 6.41
CA ASP A 108 -2.00 6.32 5.69
C ASP A 108 -2.56 5.23 4.76
N VAL A 109 -1.88 5.04 3.63
CA VAL A 109 -2.16 3.93 2.71
C VAL A 109 -1.35 2.71 3.12
N LEU A 110 -2.02 1.61 3.47
CA LEU A 110 -1.38 0.29 3.57
C LEU A 110 -1.50 -0.43 2.23
N PHE A 111 -0.37 -0.71 1.58
CA PHE A 111 -0.32 -1.52 0.37
C PHE A 111 0.25 -2.90 0.65
N ILE A 112 -0.54 -3.93 0.35
CA ILE A 112 -0.17 -5.34 0.48
C ILE A 112 -0.03 -5.91 -0.94
N ASP A 113 1.21 -6.04 -1.43
CA ASP A 113 1.45 -6.72 -2.70
C ASP A 113 1.17 -8.21 -2.58
N GLU A 114 0.75 -8.85 -3.68
CA GLU A 114 0.43 -10.28 -3.69
C GLU A 114 -0.53 -10.69 -2.55
N ILE A 115 -1.54 -9.85 -2.24
CA ILE A 115 -2.49 -10.08 -1.13
C ILE A 115 -3.16 -11.47 -1.17
N HIS A 116 -3.30 -12.06 -2.36
CA HIS A 116 -3.79 -13.43 -2.57
C HIS A 116 -2.91 -14.53 -1.95
N ARG A 117 -1.69 -14.19 -1.50
CA ARG A 117 -0.75 -15.09 -0.83
C ARG A 117 -0.77 -14.93 0.70
N LEU A 118 -1.72 -14.17 1.25
CA LEU A 118 -1.93 -14.11 2.69
C LEU A 118 -2.28 -15.50 3.23
N ASN A 119 -1.78 -15.80 4.43
CA ASN A 119 -2.20 -16.99 5.16
C ASN A 119 -3.68 -16.85 5.53
N ARG A 120 -4.47 -17.93 5.33
CA ARG A 120 -5.90 -17.96 5.68
C ARG A 120 -6.17 -17.53 7.12
N ALA A 121 -5.31 -17.89 8.06
CA ALA A 121 -5.45 -17.48 9.47
C ALA A 121 -5.34 -15.96 9.67
N VAL A 122 -4.69 -15.26 8.74
CA VAL A 122 -4.60 -13.79 8.73
C VAL A 122 -5.82 -13.20 8.00
N GLU A 123 -6.24 -13.83 6.90
CA GLU A 123 -7.41 -13.40 6.12
C GLU A 123 -8.70 -13.38 6.95
N GLU A 124 -8.90 -14.36 7.84
CA GLU A 124 -10.10 -14.43 8.71
C GLU A 124 -10.20 -13.30 9.76
N ILE A 125 -9.15 -12.49 9.90
CA ILE A 125 -9.07 -11.38 10.87
C ILE A 125 -9.26 -10.01 10.18
N LEU A 126 -9.19 -9.96 8.85
CA LEU A 126 -9.49 -8.80 8.01
C LEU A 126 -10.99 -8.67 7.74
#